data_AF-A0A6N7BFK3-F1
#
_entry.id   AF-A0A6N7BFK3-F1
#
_cell.length_a   1.000
_cell.length_b   1.000
_cell.length_c   1.000
_cell.angle_alpha   90.00
_cell.angle_beta   90.00
_cell.angle_gamma   90.00
#
_symmetry.space_group_name_H-M   'P 1'
#
loop_
_entity.id
_entity.type
_entity.pdbx_description
1 polymer ?
#
loop_
_entity_poly.entity_id
_entity_poly.type
_entity_poly.pdbx_seq_one_letter_code
_entity_poly.pdbx_strand_id
1 'polypeptide(L)'
;MEQNEVELLVDKKVAEAKLEIAEKRNQFLLWFFGIMLTIVGVGIPLVQSNRSTDKVDQAILDSRREAKEIRETYEKKAKEIEGDFQTKVKEVSAQQKESLSIISANADKTVRETKEQVQTIIGQQLAKPELVCLYKGETLEGKTITVDDASFLNKSLALFNKGDAPARNVTAILYLSGNTSMYIISGGVWNEREISEEKEFKKSYSYFGYIEIIDAKYSNPLNLELALEEGAKNAKEEAMLKIFYGQPEPTKVNFTIKLNKK
;
A
#
# COMPACT_ATOMS: atom_id res chain seq x y z
N MET A 1 5.69 -17.79 -2.67
CA MET A 1 7.05 -18.32 -2.52
C MET A 1 7.36 -18.27 -1.04
N GLU A 2 7.14 -19.39 -0.38
CA GLU A 2 7.26 -19.51 1.06
C GLU A 2 8.74 -19.51 1.45
N GLN A 3 9.10 -18.96 2.62
CA GLN A 3 10.48 -18.87 3.10
C GLN A 3 11.24 -20.22 3.04
N ASN A 4 10.50 -21.33 3.15
CA ASN A 4 11.03 -22.70 3.04
C ASN A 4 11.58 -23.05 1.66
N GLU A 5 11.06 -22.46 0.56
CA GLU A 5 11.55 -22.76 -0.80
C GLU A 5 12.90 -22.10 -1.09
N VAL A 6 13.16 -20.94 -0.47
CA VAL A 6 14.41 -20.20 -0.64
C VAL A 6 15.54 -20.88 0.14
N GLU A 7 15.27 -21.38 1.34
CA GLU A 7 16.24 -22.07 2.18
C GLU A 7 16.70 -23.40 1.53
N LEU A 8 15.77 -24.14 0.94
CA LEU A 8 16.05 -25.38 0.20
C LEU A 8 16.92 -25.17 -1.06
N LEU A 9 16.75 -24.03 -1.74
CA LEU A 9 17.57 -23.68 -2.91
C LEU A 9 18.99 -23.25 -2.52
N VAL A 10 19.15 -22.59 -1.37
CA VAL A 10 20.47 -22.20 -0.85
C VAL A 10 21.26 -23.42 -0.42
N ASP A 11 20.66 -24.34 0.34
CA ASP A 11 21.32 -25.55 0.80
C ASP A 11 21.73 -26.47 -0.35
N LYS A 12 20.88 -26.58 -1.39
CA LYS A 12 21.20 -27.34 -2.59
C LYS A 12 22.42 -26.78 -3.33
N LYS A 13 22.49 -25.45 -3.49
CA LYS A 13 23.64 -24.81 -4.16
C LYS A 13 24.93 -24.91 -3.35
N VAL A 14 24.84 -24.87 -2.02
CA VAL A 14 26.01 -25.07 -1.14
C VAL A 14 26.51 -26.52 -1.20
N ALA A 15 25.61 -27.50 -1.30
CA ALA A 15 25.98 -28.91 -1.46
C ALA A 15 26.66 -29.18 -2.82
N GLU A 16 26.12 -28.62 -3.91
CA GLU A 16 26.70 -28.74 -5.25
C GLU A 16 28.11 -28.12 -5.32
N ALA A 17 28.31 -26.94 -4.70
CA ALA A 17 29.63 -26.31 -4.64
C ALA A 17 30.65 -27.11 -3.82
N LYS A 18 30.24 -27.74 -2.71
CA LYS A 18 31.12 -28.62 -1.92
C LYS A 18 31.52 -29.88 -2.70
N LEU A 19 30.62 -30.41 -3.52
CA LEU A 19 30.87 -31.60 -4.33
C LEU A 19 31.88 -31.30 -5.45
N GLU A 20 31.75 -30.16 -6.13
CA GLU A 20 32.68 -29.74 -7.19
C GLU A 20 34.10 -29.48 -6.65
N ILE A 21 34.23 -28.95 -5.43
CA ILE A 21 35.52 -28.75 -4.76
C ILE A 21 36.14 -30.10 -4.37
N ALA A 22 35.35 -31.06 -3.91
CA ALA A 22 35.82 -32.40 -3.57
C ALA A 22 36.31 -33.15 -4.82
N GLU A 23 35.60 -33.03 -5.93
CA GLU A 23 35.94 -33.67 -7.20
C GLU A 23 37.25 -33.11 -7.79
N LYS A 24 37.43 -31.78 -7.80
CA LYS A 24 38.69 -31.14 -8.22
C LYS A 24 39.89 -31.55 -7.35
N ARG A 25 39.68 -31.68 -6.03
CA ARG A 25 40.73 -32.12 -5.10
C ARG A 25 41.13 -33.58 -5.34
N ASN A 26 40.16 -34.44 -5.69
CA ASN A 26 40.41 -35.85 -5.98
C ASN A 26 41.14 -36.04 -7.32
N GLN A 27 40.77 -35.24 -8.34
CA GLN A 27 41.40 -35.26 -9.66
C GLN A 27 42.86 -34.78 -9.60
N PHE A 28 43.15 -33.78 -8.76
CA PHE A 28 44.52 -33.33 -8.49
C PHE A 28 45.38 -34.42 -7.81
N LEU A 29 44.85 -35.11 -6.81
CA LEU A 29 45.56 -36.19 -6.12
C LEU A 29 45.87 -37.36 -7.07
N LEU A 30 44.91 -37.78 -7.90
CA LEU A 30 45.09 -38.85 -8.89
C LEU A 30 46.21 -38.53 -9.90
N TRP A 31 46.24 -37.29 -10.38
CA TRP A 31 47.28 -36.84 -11.31
C TRP A 31 48.66 -36.76 -10.62
N PHE A 32 48.71 -36.30 -9.36
CA PHE A 32 49.94 -36.24 -8.56
C PHE A 32 50.51 -37.64 -8.26
N PHE A 33 49.66 -38.61 -7.90
CA PHE A 33 50.07 -40.00 -7.68
C PHE A 33 50.51 -40.70 -8.97
N GLY A 34 49.87 -40.40 -10.10
CA GLY A 34 50.29 -40.92 -11.41
C GLY A 34 51.71 -40.50 -11.79
N ILE A 35 52.06 -39.22 -11.56
CA ILE A 35 53.41 -38.71 -11.83
C ILE A 35 54.44 -39.33 -10.87
N MET A 36 54.13 -39.43 -9.59
CA MET A 36 55.01 -40.08 -8.59
C MET A 36 55.30 -41.55 -8.93
N LEU A 37 54.28 -42.33 -9.32
CA LEU A 37 54.46 -43.73 -9.72
C LEU A 37 55.30 -43.88 -10.99
N THR A 38 55.22 -42.92 -11.91
CA THR A 38 56.02 -42.91 -13.14
C THR A 38 57.50 -42.63 -12.83
N ILE A 39 57.79 -41.68 -11.93
CA ILE A 39 59.16 -41.36 -11.50
C ILE A 39 59.78 -42.55 -10.73
N VAL A 40 59.02 -43.18 -9.84
CA VAL A 40 59.48 -44.34 -9.05
C VAL A 40 59.65 -45.59 -9.92
N GLY A 41 58.75 -45.83 -10.89
CA GLY A 41 58.82 -46.98 -11.80
C GLY A 41 59.98 -46.93 -12.79
N VAL A 42 60.44 -45.73 -13.18
CA VAL A 42 61.61 -45.54 -14.04
C VAL A 42 62.92 -45.53 -13.23
N GLY A 43 62.90 -45.13 -11.95
CA GLY A 43 64.10 -45.07 -11.10
C GLY A 43 64.60 -46.43 -10.60
N ILE A 44 63.72 -47.40 -10.38
CA ILE A 44 64.08 -48.69 -9.76
C ILE A 44 64.91 -49.63 -10.68
N PRO A 45 64.71 -49.68 -12.02
CA PRO A 45 65.55 -50.51 -12.90
C PRO A 45 66.97 -49.98 -13.11
N LEU A 46 67.24 -48.69 -12.87
CA LEU A 46 68.54 -48.06 -13.12
C LEU A 46 69.62 -48.44 -12.10
N VAL A 47 69.24 -49.00 -10.94
CA VAL A 47 70.20 -49.40 -9.88
C VAL A 47 70.81 -50.80 -10.15
N GLN A 48 70.29 -51.57 -11.12
CA GLN A 48 70.81 -52.91 -11.43
C GLN A 48 71.70 -53.03 -12.69
N SER A 49 71.93 -51.96 -13.45
CA SER A 49 72.76 -52.03 -14.67
C SER A 49 74.07 -51.25 -14.52
N ASN A 50 75.05 -51.88 -13.90
CA ASN A 50 76.38 -51.34 -13.62
C ASN A 50 77.32 -51.47 -14.85
N ARG A 51 76.95 -50.87 -16.00
CA ARG A 51 77.87 -50.68 -17.15
C ARG A 51 77.58 -49.37 -17.87
N SER A 52 78.59 -48.47 -17.84
CA SER A 52 78.70 -47.13 -18.46
C SER A 52 78.34 -45.96 -17.54
N THR A 53 79.22 -45.69 -16.57
CA THR A 53 79.17 -44.56 -15.64
C THR A 53 78.98 -43.20 -16.36
N ASP A 54 79.64 -42.98 -17.50
CA ASP A 54 79.55 -41.71 -18.21
C ASP A 54 78.19 -41.43 -18.86
N LYS A 55 77.50 -42.47 -19.36
CA LYS A 55 76.14 -42.31 -19.93
C LYS A 55 75.09 -42.14 -18.84
N VAL A 56 75.31 -42.74 -17.68
CA VAL A 56 74.45 -42.60 -16.50
C VAL A 56 74.60 -41.19 -15.92
N ASP A 57 75.83 -40.68 -15.78
CA ASP A 57 76.06 -39.33 -15.28
C ASP A 57 75.50 -38.25 -16.20
N GLN A 58 75.59 -38.45 -17.53
CA GLN A 58 74.99 -37.55 -18.50
C GLN A 58 73.45 -37.61 -18.47
N ALA A 59 72.85 -38.80 -18.35
CA ALA A 59 71.41 -38.96 -18.16
C ALA A 59 70.90 -38.37 -16.84
N ILE A 60 71.69 -38.44 -15.76
CA ILE A 60 71.38 -37.81 -14.47
C ILE A 60 71.40 -36.28 -14.60
N LEU A 61 72.36 -35.71 -15.33
CA LEU A 61 72.44 -34.27 -15.58
C LEU A 61 71.30 -33.76 -16.46
N ASP A 62 70.96 -34.49 -17.53
CA ASP A 62 69.83 -34.15 -18.41
C ASP A 62 68.50 -34.28 -17.66
N SER A 63 68.32 -35.33 -16.87
CA SER A 63 67.13 -35.51 -16.03
C SER A 63 66.99 -34.41 -14.97
N ARG A 64 68.11 -33.95 -14.37
CA ARG A 64 68.09 -32.80 -13.45
C ARG A 64 67.73 -31.48 -14.16
N ARG A 65 68.18 -31.30 -15.39
CA ARG A 65 67.87 -30.12 -16.20
C ARG A 65 66.40 -30.10 -16.59
N GLU A 66 65.88 -31.22 -17.09
CA GLU A 66 64.46 -31.38 -17.39
C GLU A 66 63.60 -31.19 -16.15
N ALA A 67 63.97 -31.78 -15.00
CA ALA A 67 63.26 -31.58 -13.74
C ALA A 67 63.22 -30.10 -13.30
N LYS A 68 64.30 -29.35 -13.57
CA LYS A 68 64.37 -27.92 -13.25
C LYS A 68 63.48 -27.09 -14.18
N GLU A 69 63.53 -27.33 -15.48
CA GLU A 69 62.69 -26.64 -16.47
C GLU A 69 61.20 -26.95 -16.25
N ILE A 70 60.87 -28.19 -15.91
CA ILE A 70 59.52 -28.61 -15.51
C ILE A 70 59.07 -27.83 -14.28
N ARG A 71 59.91 -27.78 -13.23
CA ARG A 71 59.59 -27.05 -12.00
C ARG A 71 59.37 -25.56 -12.25
N GLU A 72 60.24 -24.90 -13.02
CA GLU A 72 60.10 -23.49 -13.38
C GLU A 72 58.82 -23.24 -14.19
N THR A 73 58.45 -24.15 -15.09
CA THR A 73 57.20 -24.10 -15.85
C THR A 73 55.97 -24.23 -14.94
N TYR A 74 55.99 -25.16 -13.98
CA TYR A 74 54.90 -25.33 -13.01
C TYR A 74 54.79 -24.14 -12.05
N GLU A 75 55.90 -23.60 -11.56
CA GLU A 75 55.90 -22.40 -10.70
C GLU A 75 55.35 -21.18 -11.46
N LYS A 76 55.70 -21.02 -12.75
CA LYS A 76 55.14 -19.95 -13.58
C LYS A 76 53.64 -20.10 -13.79
N LYS A 77 53.16 -21.31 -14.15
CA LYS A 77 51.73 -21.59 -14.31
C LYS A 77 50.96 -21.42 -13.00
N ALA A 78 51.53 -21.82 -11.86
CA ALA A 78 50.91 -21.64 -10.56
C ALA A 78 50.70 -20.16 -10.23
N LYS A 79 51.69 -19.30 -10.51
CA LYS A 79 51.57 -17.85 -10.33
C LYS A 79 50.54 -17.20 -11.24
N GLU A 80 50.46 -17.63 -12.51
CA GLU A 80 49.40 -17.17 -13.43
C GLU A 80 48.02 -17.56 -12.92
N ILE A 81 47.83 -18.81 -12.51
CA ILE A 81 46.56 -19.30 -11.96
C ILE A 81 46.17 -18.54 -10.68
N GLU A 82 47.13 -18.26 -9.80
CA GLU A 82 46.90 -17.48 -8.59
C GLU A 82 46.48 -16.03 -8.92
N GLY A 83 47.13 -15.40 -9.90
CA GLY A 83 46.78 -14.07 -10.38
C GLY A 83 45.38 -14.01 -11.00
N ASP A 84 45.04 -14.98 -11.84
CA ASP A 84 43.71 -15.10 -12.45
C ASP A 84 42.63 -15.35 -11.39
N PHE A 85 42.93 -16.20 -10.40
CA PHE A 85 42.02 -16.47 -9.29
C PHE A 85 41.76 -15.22 -8.45
N GLN A 86 42.81 -14.50 -8.05
CA GLN A 86 42.66 -13.27 -7.27
C GLN A 86 41.87 -12.20 -8.04
N THR A 87 42.06 -12.11 -9.35
CA THR A 87 41.32 -11.19 -10.22
C THR A 87 39.83 -11.54 -10.25
N LYS A 88 39.49 -12.80 -10.51
CA LYS A 88 38.10 -13.27 -10.50
C LYS A 88 37.41 -13.07 -9.15
N VAL A 89 38.11 -13.32 -8.04
CA VAL A 89 37.55 -13.10 -6.69
C VAL A 89 37.19 -11.62 -6.48
N LYS A 90 38.05 -10.69 -6.93
CA LYS A 90 37.77 -9.25 -6.83
C LYS A 90 36.57 -8.84 -7.69
N GLU A 91 36.50 -9.33 -8.93
CA GLU A 91 35.38 -9.03 -9.84
C GLU A 91 34.05 -9.54 -9.28
N VAL A 92 34.00 -10.79 -8.82
CA VAL A 92 32.79 -11.37 -8.20
C VAL A 92 32.38 -10.58 -6.95
N SER A 93 33.35 -10.20 -6.12
CA SER A 93 33.07 -9.39 -4.93
C SER A 93 32.50 -8.01 -5.28
N ALA A 94 32.99 -7.38 -6.35
CA ALA A 94 32.50 -6.10 -6.83
C ALA A 94 31.06 -6.23 -7.37
N GLN A 95 30.79 -7.25 -8.19
CA GLN A 95 29.46 -7.55 -8.72
C GLN A 95 28.44 -7.85 -7.62
N GLN A 96 28.83 -8.62 -6.59
CA GLN A 96 27.96 -8.89 -5.44
C GLN A 96 27.64 -7.62 -4.66
N LYS A 97 28.63 -6.76 -4.44
CA LYS A 97 28.42 -5.48 -3.75
C LYS A 97 27.48 -4.56 -4.53
N GLU A 98 27.65 -4.47 -5.85
CA GLU A 98 26.78 -3.69 -6.72
C GLU A 98 25.34 -4.24 -6.71
N SER A 99 25.18 -5.56 -6.85
CA SER A 99 23.87 -6.22 -6.81
C SER A 99 23.15 -5.97 -5.48
N LEU A 100 23.85 -6.08 -4.35
CA LEU A 100 23.29 -5.79 -3.02
C LEU A 100 22.87 -4.32 -2.88
N SER A 101 23.67 -3.39 -3.40
CA SER A 101 23.34 -1.96 -3.39
C SER A 101 22.06 -1.67 -4.18
N ILE A 102 21.91 -2.28 -5.36
CA ILE A 102 20.72 -2.13 -6.21
C ILE A 102 19.50 -2.73 -5.51
N ILE A 103 19.63 -3.92 -4.92
CA ILE A 103 18.55 -4.58 -4.18
C ILE A 103 18.11 -3.71 -3.00
N SER A 104 19.04 -3.16 -2.23
CA SER A 104 18.73 -2.26 -1.10
C SER A 104 17.99 -1.01 -1.57
N ALA A 105 18.47 -0.34 -2.62
CA ALA A 105 17.83 0.86 -3.15
C ALA A 105 16.41 0.59 -3.68
N ASN A 106 16.21 -0.56 -4.32
CA ASN A 106 14.89 -0.98 -4.78
C ASN A 106 13.95 -1.29 -3.60
N ALA A 107 14.45 -1.97 -2.56
CA ALA A 107 13.67 -2.26 -1.36
C ALA A 107 13.22 -0.97 -0.65
N ASP A 108 14.12 0.00 -0.47
CA ASP A 108 13.81 1.29 0.14
C ASP A 108 12.74 2.06 -0.67
N LYS A 109 12.86 2.04 -2.00
CA LYS A 109 11.87 2.63 -2.89
C LYS A 109 10.50 1.97 -2.71
N THR A 110 10.42 0.64 -2.76
CA THR A 110 9.16 -0.10 -2.58
C THR A 110 8.55 0.17 -1.20
N VAL A 111 9.35 0.22 -0.14
CA VAL A 111 8.85 0.54 1.20
C VAL A 111 8.25 1.95 1.25
N ARG A 112 8.91 2.94 0.64
CA ARG A 112 8.40 4.32 0.59
C ARG A 112 7.09 4.42 -0.18
N GLU A 113 7.04 3.85 -1.39
CA GLU A 113 5.84 3.83 -2.23
C GLU A 113 4.68 3.11 -1.53
N THR A 114 4.95 1.97 -0.89
CA THR A 114 3.96 1.22 -0.11
C THR A 114 3.43 2.05 1.06
N LYS A 115 4.31 2.74 1.79
CA LYS A 115 3.91 3.61 2.90
C LYS A 115 3.01 4.76 2.45
N GLU A 116 3.33 5.39 1.33
CA GLU A 116 2.53 6.47 0.73
C GLU A 116 1.16 5.96 0.28
N GLN A 117 1.10 4.79 -0.35
CA GLN A 117 -0.16 4.13 -0.74
C GLN A 117 -1.01 3.80 0.49
N VAL A 118 -0.41 3.20 1.53
CA VAL A 118 -1.11 2.88 2.78
C VAL A 118 -1.65 4.14 3.45
N GLN A 119 -0.86 5.20 3.54
CA GLN A 119 -1.32 6.48 4.08
C GLN A 119 -2.48 7.07 3.27
N THR A 120 -2.42 6.97 1.94
CA THR A 120 -3.50 7.42 1.06
C THR A 120 -4.77 6.62 1.28
N ILE A 121 -4.67 5.29 1.33
CA ILE A 121 -5.81 4.38 1.56
C ILE A 121 -6.42 4.65 2.94
N ILE A 122 -5.60 4.75 3.99
CA ILE A 122 -6.06 5.06 5.34
C ILE A 122 -6.75 6.42 5.37
N GLY A 123 -6.17 7.45 4.73
CA GLY A 123 -6.78 8.77 4.63
C GLY A 123 -8.15 8.73 3.94
N GLN A 124 -8.27 7.99 2.83
CA GLN A 124 -9.53 7.80 2.12
C GLN A 124 -10.56 6.98 2.90
N GLN A 125 -10.14 5.97 3.66
CA GLN A 125 -11.02 5.14 4.49
C GLN A 125 -11.48 5.85 5.77
N LEU A 126 -10.65 6.74 6.31
CA LEU A 126 -10.98 7.55 7.49
C LEU A 126 -11.71 8.84 7.13
N ALA A 127 -11.76 9.22 5.85
CA ALA A 127 -12.55 10.35 5.39
C ALA A 127 -14.03 10.09 5.75
N LYS A 128 -14.61 11.01 6.51
CA LYS A 128 -16.01 10.93 6.92
C LYS A 128 -16.81 12.00 6.20
N PRO A 129 -18.04 11.68 5.73
CA PRO A 129 -18.97 12.71 5.33
C PRO A 129 -19.26 13.61 6.52
N GLU A 130 -19.48 14.89 6.24
CA GLU A 130 -19.89 15.86 7.26
C GLU A 130 -20.97 16.76 6.65
N LEU A 131 -22.23 16.42 6.93
CA LEU A 131 -23.37 17.13 6.36
C LEU A 131 -23.73 18.36 7.19
N VAL A 132 -23.89 19.49 6.52
CA VAL A 132 -24.33 20.76 7.09
C VAL A 132 -25.57 21.20 6.33
N CYS A 133 -26.58 21.67 7.06
CA CYS A 133 -27.74 22.28 6.44
C CYS A 133 -27.49 23.78 6.23
N LEU A 134 -27.70 24.23 4.98
CA LEU A 134 -27.54 25.61 4.57
C LEU A 134 -28.89 26.24 4.25
N TYR A 135 -29.10 27.49 4.66
CA TYR A 135 -30.17 28.36 4.20
C TYR A 135 -29.56 29.57 3.50
N LYS A 136 -29.87 29.75 2.21
CA LYS A 136 -29.32 30.82 1.35
C LYS A 136 -27.78 30.88 1.36
N GLY A 137 -27.14 29.72 1.41
CA GLY A 137 -25.67 29.57 1.39
C GLY A 137 -24.99 29.65 2.76
N GLU A 138 -25.73 29.91 3.84
CA GLU A 138 -25.15 29.98 5.19
C GLU A 138 -25.68 28.87 6.11
N THR A 139 -24.92 28.45 7.11
CA THR A 139 -25.33 27.42 8.08
C THR A 139 -26.66 27.76 8.74
N LEU A 140 -27.59 26.80 8.79
CA LEU A 140 -28.94 26.97 9.34
C LEU A 140 -29.01 26.89 10.88
N GLU A 141 -28.05 26.22 11.53
CA GLU A 141 -28.06 26.00 12.98
C GLU A 141 -28.25 27.31 13.76
N GLY A 142 -29.24 27.31 14.65
CA GLY A 142 -29.61 28.44 15.51
C GLY A 142 -30.22 29.64 14.79
N LYS A 143 -30.45 29.57 13.47
CA LYS A 143 -30.98 30.71 12.71
C LYS A 143 -32.49 30.80 12.78
N THR A 144 -32.98 32.03 12.62
CA THR A 144 -34.40 32.29 12.35
C THR A 144 -34.58 32.53 10.85
N ILE A 145 -35.31 31.65 10.17
CA ILE A 145 -35.72 31.85 8.78
C ILE A 145 -37.05 32.59 8.76
N THR A 146 -37.20 33.56 7.86
CA THR A 146 -38.47 34.28 7.68
C THR A 146 -39.13 33.82 6.39
N VAL A 147 -40.39 33.41 6.48
CA VAL A 147 -41.23 33.00 5.34
C VAL A 147 -42.38 34.02 5.23
N ASP A 148 -42.45 34.71 4.09
CA ASP A 148 -43.52 35.67 3.79
C ASP A 148 -44.71 34.94 3.12
N ASP A 149 -45.92 35.49 3.22
CA ASP A 149 -47.17 34.90 2.67
C ASP A 149 -46.99 34.22 1.30
N ALA A 150 -47.36 32.93 1.24
CA ALA A 150 -47.31 32.06 0.06
C ALA A 150 -45.93 31.93 -0.63
N SER A 151 -44.82 32.28 0.04
CA SER A 151 -43.50 32.04 -0.51
C SER A 151 -43.06 30.61 -0.26
N PHE A 152 -42.97 29.85 -1.36
CA PHE A 152 -42.23 28.60 -1.38
C PHE A 152 -40.86 28.84 -0.73
N LEU A 153 -40.46 28.01 0.24
CA LEU A 153 -39.05 27.84 0.59
C LEU A 153 -38.26 27.15 -0.55
N ASN A 154 -38.81 27.17 -1.78
CA ASN A 154 -38.14 26.72 -2.99
C ASN A 154 -36.78 27.42 -3.08
N LYS A 155 -35.73 26.61 -3.11
CA LYS A 155 -34.35 26.98 -3.43
C LYS A 155 -33.49 27.59 -2.34
N SER A 156 -33.94 27.68 -1.08
CA SER A 156 -33.08 28.22 -0.03
C SER A 156 -32.42 27.17 0.87
N LEU A 157 -33.06 26.01 1.08
CA LEU A 157 -32.53 24.95 1.94
C LEU A 157 -31.69 23.95 1.14
N ALA A 158 -30.49 23.63 1.60
CA ALA A 158 -29.63 22.63 0.99
C ALA A 158 -28.85 21.82 2.03
N LEU A 159 -28.53 20.57 1.71
CA LEU A 159 -27.53 19.79 2.41
C LEU A 159 -26.20 19.93 1.70
N PHE A 160 -25.19 20.41 2.41
CA PHE A 160 -23.83 20.53 1.91
C PHE A 160 -22.93 19.54 2.64
N ASN A 161 -22.15 18.76 1.89
CA ASN A 161 -21.16 17.88 2.47
C ASN A 161 -19.82 18.62 2.56
N LYS A 162 -19.46 19.09 3.76
CA LYS A 162 -18.14 19.71 4.01
C LYS A 162 -17.03 18.70 4.29
N GLY A 163 -17.38 17.42 4.43
CA GLY A 163 -16.44 16.33 4.64
C GLY A 163 -15.72 15.93 3.35
N ASP A 164 -14.70 15.09 3.51
CA ASP A 164 -13.85 14.62 2.41
C ASP A 164 -14.33 13.29 1.80
N ALA A 165 -15.42 12.71 2.33
CA ALA A 165 -16.03 11.49 1.81
C ALA A 165 -17.50 11.72 1.43
N PRO A 166 -18.04 11.00 0.43
CA PRO A 166 -19.44 11.11 0.05
C PRO A 166 -20.38 10.62 1.16
N ALA A 167 -21.50 11.32 1.36
CA ALA A 167 -22.58 10.85 2.20
C ALA A 167 -23.56 10.04 1.35
N ARG A 168 -23.86 8.80 1.73
CA ARG A 168 -24.76 7.90 0.98
C ARG A 168 -26.05 7.65 1.75
N ASN A 169 -27.12 7.35 1.01
CA ASN A 169 -28.44 6.99 1.54
C ASN A 169 -28.96 8.05 2.52
N VAL A 170 -28.82 9.32 2.14
CA VAL A 170 -29.10 10.44 3.03
C VAL A 170 -30.61 10.59 3.18
N THR A 171 -31.09 10.54 4.41
CA THR A 171 -32.50 10.76 4.74
C THR A 171 -32.62 11.98 5.64
N ALA A 172 -33.65 12.81 5.44
CA ALA A 172 -33.91 13.98 6.24
C ALA A 172 -35.32 13.92 6.86
N ILE A 173 -35.43 14.31 8.13
CA ILE A 173 -36.71 14.38 8.85
C ILE A 173 -36.81 15.74 9.51
N LEU A 174 -37.84 16.50 9.14
CA LEU A 174 -38.14 17.80 9.71
C LEU A 174 -39.16 17.62 10.85
N TYR A 175 -38.91 18.24 12.00
CA TYR A 175 -39.77 18.25 13.17
C TYR A 175 -40.21 19.68 13.46
N LEU A 176 -41.49 19.86 13.80
CA LEU A 176 -42.08 21.16 14.16
C LEU A 176 -42.76 21.08 15.54
N SER A 177 -42.54 22.09 16.39
CA SER A 177 -43.00 22.14 17.79
C SER A 177 -44.52 22.06 17.99
N GLY A 178 -45.30 22.23 16.92
CA GLY A 178 -46.72 21.94 16.89
C GLY A 178 -47.65 23.07 17.30
N ASN A 179 -47.23 24.33 17.19
CA ASN A 179 -48.15 25.46 17.35
C ASN A 179 -48.57 26.08 16.00
N THR A 180 -47.99 25.63 14.89
CA THR A 180 -48.25 26.18 13.55
C THR A 180 -49.20 25.33 12.74
N SER A 181 -50.35 25.93 12.46
CA SER A 181 -50.70 26.60 11.21
C SER A 181 -49.79 26.48 9.98
N MET A 182 -49.08 25.38 9.80
CA MET A 182 -48.33 25.11 8.58
C MET A 182 -48.59 23.69 8.11
N TYR A 183 -48.73 23.55 6.81
CA TYR A 183 -48.75 22.26 6.13
C TYR A 183 -47.79 22.31 4.95
N ILE A 184 -47.22 21.15 4.63
CA ILE A 184 -46.45 21.01 3.40
C ILE A 184 -47.45 20.92 2.25
N ILE A 185 -47.33 21.79 1.24
CA ILE A 185 -48.16 21.69 0.05
C ILE A 185 -47.76 20.38 -0.66
N SER A 186 -48.63 19.38 -0.57
CA SER A 186 -48.41 18.05 -1.11
C SER A 186 -48.47 18.07 -2.63
N GLY A 187 -47.35 18.44 -3.25
CA GLY A 187 -46.98 18.12 -4.63
C GLY A 187 -45.51 17.67 -4.72
N GLY A 188 -44.88 17.43 -3.57
CA GLY A 188 -43.44 17.35 -3.43
C GLY A 188 -42.94 16.20 -2.57
N VAL A 189 -41.64 16.23 -2.37
CA VAL A 189 -40.76 15.15 -1.94
C VAL A 189 -40.83 14.91 -0.41
N TRP A 190 -41.79 15.48 0.31
CA TRP A 190 -41.93 15.36 1.77
C TRP A 190 -43.28 14.76 2.15
N ASN A 191 -43.27 13.78 3.05
CA ASN A 191 -44.47 13.12 3.59
C ASN A 191 -44.59 13.36 5.08
N GLU A 192 -45.80 13.71 5.54
CA GLU A 192 -46.11 13.77 6.97
C GLU A 192 -46.03 12.37 7.59
N ARG A 193 -45.49 12.29 8.80
CA ARG A 193 -45.43 11.05 9.59
C ARG A 193 -46.50 11.09 10.68
N GLU A 194 -47.15 9.95 10.90
CA GLU A 194 -48.22 9.81 11.91
C GLU A 194 -47.72 10.05 13.35
N ILE A 195 -46.43 9.81 13.63
CA ILE A 195 -45.86 9.87 14.97
C ILE A 195 -44.54 10.64 14.95
N SER A 196 -44.43 11.65 15.82
CA SER A 196 -43.16 12.29 16.14
C SER A 196 -42.38 11.44 17.15
N GLU A 197 -41.17 11.04 16.77
CA GLU A 197 -40.23 10.34 17.66
C GLU A 197 -39.60 11.27 18.70
N GLU A 198 -39.74 12.58 18.55
CA GLU A 198 -39.14 13.59 19.40
C GLU A 198 -40.24 14.24 20.25
N LYS A 199 -40.19 14.01 21.57
CA LYS A 199 -41.27 14.36 22.51
C LYS A 199 -41.62 15.84 22.56
N GLU A 200 -40.66 16.70 22.19
CA GLU A 200 -40.79 18.16 22.19
C GLU A 200 -41.47 18.69 20.91
N PHE A 201 -41.67 17.84 19.90
CA PHE A 201 -42.21 18.21 18.60
C PHE A 201 -43.50 17.44 18.32
N LYS A 202 -44.56 18.13 17.88
CA LYS A 202 -45.87 17.48 17.65
C LYS A 202 -46.05 16.97 16.22
N LYS A 203 -45.42 17.61 15.23
CA LYS A 203 -45.50 17.24 13.81
C LYS A 203 -44.12 16.83 13.30
N SER A 204 -44.07 15.86 12.38
CA SER A 204 -42.82 15.51 11.70
C SER A 204 -43.06 15.10 10.24
N TYR A 205 -42.09 15.39 9.39
CA TYR A 205 -42.14 15.18 7.94
C TYR A 205 -40.85 14.51 7.47
N SER A 206 -40.97 13.42 6.72
CA SER A 206 -39.82 12.72 6.12
C SER A 206 -39.63 13.13 4.67
N TYR A 207 -38.40 13.41 4.28
CA TYR A 207 -38.02 13.59 2.88
C TYR A 207 -37.99 12.22 2.18
N PHE A 208 -38.91 12.03 1.25
CA PHE A 208 -39.06 10.84 0.40
C PHE A 208 -38.15 10.86 -0.83
N GLY A 209 -37.43 11.95 -1.04
CA GLY A 209 -36.44 12.11 -2.10
C GLY A 209 -35.23 11.34 -1.69
N TYR A 210 -35.07 10.16 -2.27
CA TYR A 210 -33.89 9.38 -2.01
C TYR A 210 -32.66 10.15 -2.51
N ILE A 211 -31.88 10.70 -1.59
CA ILE A 211 -30.58 11.28 -1.90
C ILE A 211 -29.57 10.14 -1.82
N GLU A 212 -29.36 9.49 -2.97
CA GLU A 212 -28.45 8.35 -3.08
C GLU A 212 -27.03 8.73 -2.63
N ILE A 213 -26.56 9.90 -3.05
CA ILE A 213 -25.23 10.40 -2.77
C ILE A 213 -25.18 11.93 -2.70
N ILE A 214 -24.41 12.44 -1.72
CA ILE A 214 -23.93 13.82 -1.68
C ILE A 214 -22.41 13.77 -1.68
N ASP A 215 -21.81 14.09 -2.82
CA ASP A 215 -20.35 14.11 -2.98
C ASP A 215 -19.70 15.18 -2.10
N ALA A 216 -18.42 14.96 -1.77
CA ALA A 216 -17.62 15.91 -1.01
C ALA A 216 -17.61 17.28 -1.69
N LYS A 217 -17.91 18.34 -0.94
CA LYS A 217 -17.97 19.74 -1.41
C LYS A 217 -19.09 20.02 -2.41
N TYR A 218 -20.11 19.16 -2.49
CA TYR A 218 -21.32 19.42 -3.25
C TYR A 218 -22.51 19.68 -2.33
N SER A 219 -23.48 20.43 -2.86
CA SER A 219 -24.76 20.72 -2.20
C SER A 219 -25.91 20.05 -2.92
N ASN A 220 -26.83 19.46 -2.17
CA ASN A 220 -28.08 18.92 -2.68
C ASN A 220 -29.27 19.75 -2.12
N PRO A 221 -30.13 20.33 -2.96
CA PRO A 221 -31.25 21.14 -2.48
C PRO A 221 -32.30 20.27 -1.76
N LEU A 222 -32.71 20.71 -0.57
CA LEU A 222 -33.86 20.17 0.13
C LEU A 222 -35.05 21.07 -0.20
N ASN A 223 -35.71 20.79 -1.33
CA ASN A 223 -36.89 21.55 -1.72
C ASN A 223 -37.99 21.34 -0.67
N LEU A 224 -38.22 22.37 0.14
CA LEU A 224 -39.25 22.39 1.17
C LEU A 224 -40.27 23.45 0.79
N GLU A 225 -41.54 23.08 0.81
CA GLU A 225 -42.65 23.99 0.54
C GLU A 225 -43.51 24.05 1.79
N LEU A 226 -43.62 25.24 2.38
CA LEU A 226 -44.43 25.48 3.57
C LEU A 226 -45.58 26.41 3.21
N ALA A 227 -46.81 26.03 3.55
CA ALA A 227 -47.98 26.89 3.50
C ALA A 227 -48.42 27.28 4.91
N LEU A 228 -49.19 28.35 5.01
CA LEU A 228 -49.85 28.79 6.23
C LEU A 228 -51.29 28.27 6.28
N GLU A 229 -51.74 27.78 7.43
CA GLU A 229 -53.17 27.61 7.71
C GLU A 229 -53.83 28.99 7.86
N GLU A 230 -55.10 29.08 7.47
CA GLU A 230 -55.87 30.31 7.60
C GLU A 230 -55.88 30.83 9.04
N GLY A 231 -55.40 32.06 9.24
CA GLY A 231 -55.45 32.75 10.54
C GLY A 231 -54.12 32.89 11.27
N ALA A 232 -53.05 32.19 10.85
CA ALA A 232 -51.72 32.41 11.43
C ALA A 232 -51.11 33.74 10.98
N LYS A 233 -51.01 34.68 11.92
CA LYS A 233 -50.26 35.93 11.75
C LYS A 233 -49.09 35.95 12.74
N ASN A 234 -47.88 36.26 12.24
CA ASN A 234 -46.69 36.49 13.07
C ASN A 234 -46.30 35.31 13.98
N ALA A 235 -46.56 34.09 13.54
CA ALA A 235 -46.20 32.89 14.30
C ALA A 235 -44.68 32.65 14.25
N LYS A 236 -44.14 32.20 15.38
CA LYS A 236 -42.77 31.72 15.53
C LYS A 236 -42.85 30.25 15.90
N GLU A 237 -42.17 29.40 15.14
CA GLU A 237 -42.17 27.95 15.31
C GLU A 237 -40.73 27.46 15.52
N GLU A 238 -40.51 26.67 16.56
CA GLU A 238 -39.24 25.95 16.70
C GLU A 238 -39.25 24.72 15.80
N ALA A 239 -38.15 24.53 15.08
CA ALA A 239 -37.98 23.48 14.10
C ALA A 239 -36.64 22.75 14.31
N MET A 240 -36.64 21.46 13.98
CA MET A 240 -35.42 20.66 13.99
C MET A 240 -35.37 19.79 12.75
N LEU A 241 -34.23 19.78 12.07
CA LEU A 241 -33.95 18.87 10.98
C LEU A 241 -32.99 17.78 11.45
N LYS A 242 -33.41 16.51 11.40
CA LYS A 242 -32.52 15.37 11.56
C LYS A 242 -32.06 14.87 10.20
N ILE A 243 -30.76 14.63 10.08
CA ILE A 243 -30.14 14.13 8.86
C ILE A 243 -29.44 12.81 9.19
N PHE A 244 -29.84 11.74 8.52
CA PHE A 244 -29.33 10.39 8.69
C PHE A 244 -28.43 10.02 7.50
N TYR A 245 -27.20 9.60 7.77
CA TYR A 245 -26.25 9.15 6.74
C TYR A 245 -25.15 8.27 7.37
N GLY A 246 -25.25 6.95 7.28
CA GLY A 246 -24.17 6.01 7.65
C GLY A 246 -23.62 6.09 9.09
N GLN A 247 -24.13 6.95 9.95
CA GLN A 247 -23.74 7.13 11.35
C GLN A 247 -24.84 6.63 12.29
N PRO A 248 -24.47 6.16 13.51
CA PRO A 248 -25.46 5.68 14.48
C PRO A 248 -26.35 6.81 15.01
N GLU A 249 -25.84 8.03 15.05
CA GLU A 249 -26.58 9.21 15.51
C GLU A 249 -26.81 10.19 14.35
N PRO A 250 -28.05 10.69 14.18
CA PRO A 250 -28.34 11.68 13.15
C PRO A 250 -27.72 13.03 13.49
N THR A 251 -27.29 13.77 12.47
CA THR A 251 -26.99 15.19 12.64
C THR A 251 -28.28 15.95 12.90
N LYS A 252 -28.37 16.64 14.04
CA LYS A 252 -29.51 17.46 14.42
C LYS A 252 -29.20 18.92 14.11
N VAL A 253 -30.11 19.59 13.42
CA VAL A 253 -30.02 21.01 13.12
C VAL A 253 -31.23 21.73 13.68
N ASN A 254 -31.04 22.58 14.69
CA ASN A 254 -32.14 23.34 15.31
C ASN A 254 -32.22 24.74 14.71
N PHE A 255 -33.43 25.20 14.43
CA PHE A 255 -33.67 26.53 13.86
C PHE A 255 -35.08 26.98 14.16
N THR A 256 -35.37 28.25 13.91
CA THR A 256 -36.70 28.81 14.10
C THR A 256 -37.27 29.25 12.75
N ILE A 257 -38.55 28.99 12.53
CA ILE A 257 -39.32 29.53 11.40
C ILE A 257 -40.19 30.68 11.91
N LYS A 258 -39.99 31.87 11.37
CA LYS A 258 -40.83 33.05 11.58
C LYS A 258 -41.71 33.28 10.36
N LEU A 259 -42.99 33.47 10.59
CA LEU A 259 -43.98 33.66 9.55
C LEU A 259 -44.43 35.11 9.51
N ASN A 260 -44.27 35.77 8.38
CA ASN A 260 -44.76 37.13 8.18
C ASN A 260 -45.95 37.08 7.22
N LYS A 261 -47.15 37.31 7.75
CA LYS A 261 -48.35 37.53 6.95
C LYS A 261 -48.35 39.00 6.50
N LYS A 262 -48.33 39.27 5.19
CA LYS A 262 -48.38 40.65 4.68
C LYS A 262 -49.82 41.16 4.61
#